data_AF-A0A661USM5-F1
#
_entry.id   AF-A0A661USM5-F1
#
_cell.length_a   1.000
_cell.length_b   1.000
_cell.length_c   1.000
_cell.angle_alpha   90.00
_cell.angle_beta   90.00
_cell.angle_gamma   90.00
#
_symmetry.space_group_name_H-M   'P 1'
#
loop_
_entity.id
_entity.type
_entity.pdbx_description
1 polymer ?
#
loop_
_entity_poly.entity_id
_entity_poly.type
_entity_poly.pdbx_seq_one_letter_code
_entity_poly.pdbx_strand_id
1 'polypeptide(L)'
;MSDKLVFGNISSKEAINLEETYGAHNYHPLPVVLAKGEGAKVWDPEGNEYYDFLSAYSAVNQGHCHPKIINALTDQANILTLTSRAFFNNKLGEY
;
A
#
# COMPACT_ATOMS: atom_id res chain seq x y z
N MET A 1 -4.53 29.24 1.16
CA MET A 1 -4.84 28.44 2.37
C MET A 1 -4.05 27.17 2.23
N SER A 2 -3.27 26.75 3.22
CA SER A 2 -2.62 25.44 3.16
C SER A 2 -3.73 24.40 3.21
N ASP A 3 -3.88 23.62 2.15
CA ASP A 3 -4.84 22.51 2.14
C ASP A 3 -4.48 21.57 3.30
N LYS A 4 -5.44 21.37 4.19
CA LYS A 4 -5.22 20.57 5.39
C LYS A 4 -5.15 19.11 4.97
N LEU A 5 -3.95 18.55 4.94
CA LEU A 5 -3.75 17.12 4.70
C LEU A 5 -4.41 16.29 5.81
N VAL A 6 -5.14 15.26 5.41
CA VAL A 6 -5.77 14.29 6.31
C VAL A 6 -4.87 13.06 6.47
N PHE A 7 -4.22 12.64 5.38
CA PHE A 7 -3.32 11.50 5.35
C PHE A 7 -1.95 11.90 4.76
N GLY A 8 -0.87 11.40 5.38
CA GLY A 8 0.50 11.68 4.92
C GLY A 8 1.00 13.09 5.22
N ASN A 9 2.17 13.43 4.65
CA ASN A 9 2.89 14.69 4.89
C ASN A 9 3.10 15.54 3.63
N ILE A 10 2.62 15.09 2.47
CA ILE A 10 2.71 15.80 1.17
C ILE A 10 1.35 15.74 0.46
N SER A 11 1.03 16.77 -0.32
CA SER A 11 -0.19 16.85 -1.13
C SER A 11 -0.13 15.94 -2.36
N SER A 12 -1.29 15.67 -2.97
CA SER A 12 -1.38 14.96 -4.26
C SER A 12 -0.52 15.62 -5.34
N LYS A 13 -0.51 16.96 -5.40
CA LYS A 13 0.28 17.72 -6.37
C LYS A 13 1.78 17.54 -6.16
N GLU A 14 2.23 17.59 -4.91
CA GLU A 14 3.65 17.40 -4.58
C GLU A 14 4.10 15.96 -4.87
N ALA A 15 3.28 14.96 -4.54
CA ALA A 15 3.58 13.56 -4.82
C ALA A 15 3.74 13.29 -6.33
N ILE A 16 2.82 13.79 -7.17
CA ILE A 16 2.93 13.68 -8.64
C ILE A 16 4.21 14.35 -9.14
N ASN A 17 4.52 15.57 -8.67
CA ASN A 17 5.74 16.27 -9.10
C ASN A 17 7.03 15.51 -8.73
N LEU A 18 7.06 14.86 -7.57
CA LEU A 18 8.20 14.04 -7.14
C LEU A 18 8.36 12.81 -8.05
N GLU A 19 7.27 12.11 -8.37
CA GLU A 19 7.28 10.97 -9.29
C GLU A 19 7.71 11.39 -10.71
N GLU A 20 7.21 12.52 -11.22
CA GLU A 20 7.62 13.07 -12.52
C GLU A 20 9.12 13.42 -12.56
N THR A 21 9.69 13.90 -11.45
CA THR A 21 11.09 14.33 -11.39
C THR A 21 12.05 13.15 -11.21
N TYR A 22 11.69 12.19 -10.37
CA TYR A 22 12.62 11.13 -9.91
C TYR A 22 12.25 9.72 -10.38
N GLY A 23 11.02 9.51 -10.87
CA GLY A 23 10.53 8.24 -11.38
C GLY A 23 10.82 8.03 -12.87
N ALA A 24 10.89 6.77 -13.30
CA ALA A 24 10.95 6.44 -14.72
C ALA A 24 9.55 6.58 -15.36
N HIS A 25 9.49 7.14 -16.56
CA HIS A 25 8.22 7.44 -17.25
C HIS A 25 7.71 6.25 -18.10
N ASN A 26 7.51 5.08 -17.48
CA ASN A 26 7.02 3.88 -18.15
C ASN A 26 5.52 3.61 -17.95
N TYR A 27 4.83 4.44 -17.18
CA TYR A 27 3.39 4.41 -16.96
C TYR A 27 2.76 5.77 -17.27
N HIS A 28 1.44 5.78 -17.49
CA HIS A 28 0.63 6.98 -17.56
C HIS A 28 -0.51 6.86 -16.53
N PRO A 29 -0.26 7.17 -15.24
CA PRO A 29 -1.22 6.96 -14.17
C PRO A 29 -2.46 7.85 -14.31
N LEU A 30 -3.59 7.43 -13.73
CA LEU A 30 -4.71 8.33 -13.50
C LEU A 30 -4.25 9.44 -12.54
N PRO A 31 -4.75 10.69 -12.69
CA PRO A 31 -4.31 11.83 -11.88
C PRO A 31 -4.92 11.80 -10.48
N VAL A 32 -4.67 10.73 -9.72
CA VAL A 32 -5.12 10.52 -8.34
C VAL A 32 -3.97 9.92 -7.54
N VAL A 33 -3.75 10.43 -6.33
CA VAL A 33 -2.75 9.91 -5.40
C VAL A 33 -3.48 9.22 -4.28
N LEU A 34 -3.11 7.98 -3.95
CA LEU A 34 -3.74 7.22 -2.87
C LEU A 34 -2.81 7.19 -1.65
N ALA A 35 -3.34 7.55 -0.47
CA ALA A 35 -2.61 7.68 0.79
C ALA A 35 -3.07 6.69 1.87
N LYS A 36 -4.31 6.20 1.81
CA LYS A 36 -4.85 5.15 2.71
C LYS A 36 -5.71 4.17 1.92
N GLY A 37 -5.71 2.89 2.31
CA GLY A 37 -6.66 1.89 1.82
C GLY A 37 -7.27 1.07 2.97
N GLU A 38 -8.54 0.71 2.86
CA GLU A 38 -9.28 -0.11 3.83
C GLU A 38 -10.48 -0.79 3.14
N GLY A 39 -10.46 -2.12 3.08
CA GLY A 39 -11.52 -2.86 2.39
C GLY A 39 -11.58 -2.50 0.90
N ALA A 40 -12.76 -2.11 0.42
CA ALA A 40 -12.97 -1.67 -0.97
C ALA A 40 -12.73 -0.16 -1.20
N LYS A 41 -12.27 0.57 -0.17
CA LYS A 41 -12.13 2.03 -0.20
C LYS A 41 -10.68 2.47 -0.12
N VAL A 42 -10.39 3.59 -0.78
CA VAL A 42 -9.10 4.28 -0.75
C VAL A 42 -9.31 5.78 -0.56
N TRP A 43 -8.32 6.46 0.01
CA TRP A 43 -8.35 7.90 0.24
C TRP A 43 -7.09 8.56 -0.30
N ASP A 44 -7.22 9.78 -0.82
CA ASP A 44 -6.08 10.64 -1.17
C ASP A 44 -5.50 11.38 0.05
N PRO A 45 -4.35 12.08 -0.06
CA PRO A 45 -3.77 12.87 1.03
C PRO A 45 -4.72 13.94 1.60
N GLU A 46 -5.55 14.54 0.75
CA GLU A 46 -6.53 15.56 1.10
C GLU A 46 -7.77 14.99 1.82
N GLY A 47 -7.93 13.65 1.84
CA GLY A 47 -8.99 12.93 2.54
C GLY A 47 -10.22 12.61 1.70
N ASN A 48 -10.18 12.83 0.38
CA ASN A 48 -11.24 12.41 -0.52
C ASN A 48 -11.29 10.88 -0.57
N GLU A 49 -12.50 10.32 -0.48
CA GLU A 49 -12.74 8.88 -0.45
C GLU A 49 -13.21 8.37 -1.81
N TYR A 50 -12.72 7.20 -2.21
CA TYR A 50 -13.08 6.54 -3.46
C TYR A 50 -13.35 5.05 -3.23
N TYR A 51 -14.22 4.47 -4.05
CA TYR A 51 -14.29 3.01 -4.21
C TYR A 51 -13.24 2.54 -5.23
N ASP A 52 -12.45 1.55 -4.86
CA ASP A 52 -11.47 0.93 -5.77
C ASP A 52 -12.11 -0.21 -6.58
N PHE A 53 -12.48 0.11 -7.82
CA PHE A 53 -13.03 -0.85 -8.79
C PHE A 53 -11.96 -1.51 -9.66
N LEU A 54 -10.67 -1.20 -9.46
CA LEU A 54 -9.55 -1.90 -10.11
C LEU A 54 -9.04 -3.05 -9.25
N SER A 55 -9.01 -2.85 -7.92
CA SER A 55 -8.54 -3.82 -6.93
C SER A 55 -7.14 -4.38 -7.26
N ALA A 56 -6.27 -3.52 -7.80
CA ALA A 56 -4.94 -3.88 -8.30
C ALA A 56 -4.94 -5.16 -9.15
N TYR A 57 -5.86 -5.25 -10.13
CA TYR A 57 -6.06 -6.46 -10.95
C TYR A 57 -6.34 -7.71 -10.10
N SER A 58 -7.28 -7.60 -9.15
CA SER A 58 -7.67 -8.64 -8.19
C SER A 58 -6.63 -9.01 -7.13
N ALA A 59 -5.47 -8.33 -7.05
CA ALA A 59 -4.46 -8.62 -6.04
C ALA A 59 -4.93 -8.32 -4.60
N VAL A 60 -5.88 -7.41 -4.45
CA VAL A 60 -6.49 -7.04 -3.15
C VAL A 60 -7.95 -7.50 -3.05
N ASN A 61 -8.28 -8.69 -3.56
CA ASN A 61 -9.64 -9.26 -3.47
C ASN A 61 -10.19 -9.35 -2.03
N GLN A 62 -9.31 -9.54 -1.06
CA GLN A 62 -9.64 -9.58 0.37
C GLN A 62 -9.93 -8.18 0.95
N GLY A 63 -9.72 -7.13 0.16
CA GLY A 63 -9.75 -5.73 0.58
C GLY A 63 -8.37 -5.22 1.00
N HIS A 64 -8.14 -3.93 0.75
CA HIS A 64 -6.95 -3.21 1.20
C HIS A 64 -6.75 -3.36 2.71
N CYS A 65 -5.50 -3.62 3.12
CA CYS A 65 -5.09 -3.68 4.53
C CYS A 65 -5.92 -4.63 5.41
N HIS A 66 -6.35 -5.78 4.88
CA HIS A 66 -7.19 -6.73 5.62
C HIS A 66 -6.52 -7.16 6.95
N PRO A 67 -7.19 -7.01 8.10
CA PRO A 67 -6.55 -7.09 9.43
C PRO A 67 -5.92 -8.45 9.73
N LYS A 68 -6.54 -9.56 9.27
CA LYS A 68 -5.94 -10.90 9.46
C LYS A 68 -4.61 -11.07 8.70
N ILE A 69 -4.47 -10.47 7.52
CA ILE A 69 -3.27 -10.60 6.70
C ILE A 69 -2.17 -9.71 7.28
N ILE A 70 -2.50 -8.47 7.64
CA ILE A 70 -1.56 -7.54 8.29
C ILE A 70 -1.05 -8.13 9.61
N ASN A 71 -1.93 -8.66 10.46
CA ASN A 71 -1.49 -9.28 11.72
C ASN A 71 -0.56 -10.46 11.48
N ALA A 72 -0.91 -11.39 10.58
CA ALA A 72 -0.04 -12.53 10.27
C ALA A 72 1.34 -12.10 9.74
N LEU A 73 1.39 -11.06 8.90
CA LEU A 73 2.64 -10.48 8.41
C LEU A 73 3.46 -9.87 9.56
N THR A 74 2.86 -9.00 10.36
CA THR A 74 3.54 -8.30 11.47
C THR A 74 4.01 -9.27 12.54
N ASP A 75 3.19 -10.24 12.91
CA ASP A 75 3.54 -11.24 13.93
C ASP A 75 4.78 -12.04 13.49
N GLN A 76 4.81 -12.54 12.25
CA GLN A 76 5.97 -13.29 11.76
C GLN A 76 7.19 -12.39 11.53
N ALA A 77 7.00 -11.17 11.04
CA ALA A 77 8.10 -10.23 10.78
C ALA A 77 8.83 -9.81 12.07
N ASN A 78 8.12 -9.71 13.19
CA ASN A 78 8.69 -9.46 14.52
C ASN A 78 9.45 -10.67 15.10
N ILE A 79 9.31 -11.85 14.51
CA ILE A 79 9.98 -13.08 14.94
C ILE A 79 11.20 -13.38 14.06
N LEU A 80 10.97 -13.57 12.76
CA LEU A 80 12.01 -13.96 11.80
C LEU A 80 11.51 -13.80 10.35
N THR A 81 12.26 -13.08 9.51
CA THR A 81 11.86 -12.82 8.11
C THR A 81 12.62 -13.67 7.09
N LEU A 82 13.93 -13.85 7.24
CA LEU A 82 14.76 -14.51 6.22
C LEU A 82 15.87 -15.36 6.83
N THR A 83 15.92 -16.63 6.45
CA THR A 83 16.98 -17.58 6.82
C THR A 83 17.76 -18.12 5.62
N SER A 84 17.49 -17.62 4.40
CA SER A 84 17.87 -18.28 3.14
C SER A 84 17.35 -19.73 3.04
N ARG A 85 17.84 -20.49 2.05
CA ARG A 85 17.62 -21.94 1.95
C ARG A 85 18.74 -22.78 2.57
N ALA A 86 19.77 -22.13 3.12
CA ALA A 86 20.88 -22.82 3.79
C ALA A 86 20.51 -23.32 5.20
N PHE A 87 19.50 -22.71 5.84
CA PHE A 87 19.03 -23.09 7.17
C PHE A 87 17.56 -23.52 7.11
N PHE A 88 17.20 -24.50 7.94
CA PHE A 88 15.81 -24.81 8.22
C PHE A 88 15.19 -23.71 9.12
N ASN A 89 13.89 -23.50 8.98
CA ASN A 89 13.09 -22.75 9.94
C ASN A 89 11.79 -23.53 10.21
N ASN A 90 11.10 -23.17 11.29
CA ASN A 90 9.93 -23.88 11.79
C ASN A 90 8.62 -23.55 11.06
N LYS A 91 8.63 -22.72 10.01
CA LYS A 91 7.44 -22.31 9.25
C LYS A 91 7.33 -22.93 7.87
N LEU A 92 8.42 -23.46 7.34
CA LEU A 92 8.42 -24.17 6.07
C LEU A 92 7.82 -25.57 6.25
N GLY A 93 6.64 -25.82 5.67
CA GLY A 93 5.96 -27.12 5.71
C GLY A 93 4.94 -27.28 6.84
N GLU A 94 4.63 -26.21 7.59
CA GLU A 94 3.26 -26.08 8.08
C GLU A 94 2.34 -26.03 6.84
N TYR A 95 1.10 -26.52 6.92
CA TYR A 95 0.09 -26.68 5.85
C TYR A 95 0.10 -27.99 5.05
#